data_AF-A0A961NXW9-F1
#
_entry.id   AF-A0A961NXW9-F1
#
_cell.length_a   1.000
_cell.length_b   1.000
_cell.length_c   1.000
_cell.angle_alpha   90.00
_cell.angle_beta   90.00
_cell.angle_gamma   90.00
#
_symmetry.space_group_name_H-M   'P 1'
#
loop_
_entity.id
_entity.type
_entity.pdbx_description
1 polymer ?
#
loop_
_entity_poly.entity_id
_entity_poly.type
_entity_poly.pdbx_seq_one_letter_code
_entity_poly.pdbx_strand_id
1 'polypeptide(L)' 'DRAGAMQKAKAVFRTDLYRAALAGTGAELPGASSKIEGSVEARIPVASESGKLFLNRDLFFDRRVFDPDAPPG' A
#
# COMPACT_ATOMS: atom_id res chain seq x y z
N ASP A 1 -6.33 1.25 -20.99
CA ASP A 1 -7.23 1.86 -19.98
C ASP A 1 -6.74 1.54 -18.57
N ARG A 2 -7.35 2.15 -17.55
CA ARG A 2 -6.96 2.02 -16.12
C ARG A 2 -7.04 0.57 -15.63
N ALA A 3 -8.10 -0.15 -15.97
CA ALA A 3 -8.29 -1.53 -15.56
C ALA A 3 -7.17 -2.43 -16.13
N GLY A 4 -6.84 -2.25 -17.42
CA GLY A 4 -5.73 -2.96 -18.06
C GLY A 4 -4.37 -2.66 -17.41
N ALA A 5 -4.11 -1.41 -17.01
CA ALA A 5 -2.88 -1.05 -16.30
C ALA A 5 -2.81 -1.71 -14.91
N MET A 6 -3.92 -1.71 -14.15
CA MET A 6 -3.99 -2.36 -12.84
C MET A 6 -3.76 -3.88 -12.94
N GLN A 7 -4.33 -4.54 -13.94
CA GLN A 7 -4.11 -5.98 -14.16
C GLN A 7 -2.65 -6.30 -14.48
N LYS A 8 -2.02 -5.52 -15.36
CA LYS A 8 -0.59 -5.68 -15.66
C LYS A 8 0.30 -5.47 -14.44
N ALA A 9 0.00 -4.44 -13.63
CA ALA A 9 0.75 -4.17 -12.40
C ALA A 9 0.61 -5.34 -11.39
N LYS A 10 -0.59 -5.88 -11.19
CA LYS A 10 -0.84 -7.03 -10.30
C LYS A 10 -0.13 -8.30 -10.76
N ALA A 11 0.10 -8.46 -12.06
CA ALA A 11 0.82 -9.61 -12.60
C ALA A 11 2.32 -9.61 -12.24
N VAL A 12 2.93 -8.44 -12.08
CA VAL A 12 4.37 -8.29 -11.76
C VAL A 12 4.63 -7.98 -10.30
N PHE A 13 3.73 -7.26 -9.63
CA PHE A 13 3.86 -6.88 -8.22
C PHE A 13 3.13 -7.89 -7.31
N ARG A 14 3.78 -9.04 -7.11
CA ARG A 14 3.25 -10.22 -6.40
C ARG A 14 3.45 -10.16 -4.88
N THR A 15 2.73 -9.24 -4.22
CA THR A 15 2.81 -9.07 -2.76
C THR A 15 2.36 -10.32 -1.99
N ASP A 16 1.57 -11.19 -2.61
CA ASP A 16 1.18 -12.50 -2.10
C ASP A 16 2.39 -13.43 -1.93
N LEU A 17 3.27 -13.51 -2.93
CA LEU A 17 4.50 -14.31 -2.87
C LEU A 17 5.48 -13.74 -1.84
N TYR A 18 5.62 -12.41 -1.81
CA TYR A 18 6.47 -11.74 -0.82
C TYR A 18 6.03 -12.05 0.61
N ARG A 19 4.71 -12.01 0.88
CA ARG A 19 4.17 -12.36 2.19
C ARG A 19 4.35 -13.85 2.51
N ALA A 20 4.09 -14.74 1.56
CA ALA A 20 4.27 -16.17 1.76
C ALA A 20 5.73 -16.52 2.11
N ALA A 21 6.70 -15.87 1.46
CA ALA A 21 8.13 -16.08 1.72
C ALA A 21 8.58 -15.58 3.11
N LEU A 22 7.94 -14.53 3.62
CA LEU A 22 8.27 -13.93 4.92
C LEU A 22 7.41 -14.45 6.07
N ALA A 23 6.38 -15.25 5.80
CA ALA A 23 5.52 -15.83 6.82
C ALA A 23 6.36 -16.63 7.84
N GLY A 24 6.13 -16.36 9.13
CA GLY A 24 6.84 -17.04 10.22
C GLY A 24 8.28 -16.58 10.45
N THR A 25 8.80 -15.62 9.69
CA THR A 25 10.16 -15.06 9.90
C THR A 25 10.22 -13.99 10.99
N GLY A 26 9.07 -13.51 11.47
CA GLY A 26 8.97 -12.36 12.37
C GLY A 26 9.08 -10.99 11.66
N ALA A 27 9.10 -10.97 10.33
CA ALA A 27 9.05 -9.73 9.56
C ALA A 27 7.68 -9.05 9.69
N GLU A 28 7.67 -7.75 10.02
CA GLU A 28 6.44 -6.96 10.10
C GLU A 28 5.95 -6.56 8.71
N LEU A 29 4.74 -7.00 8.36
CA LEU A 29 4.09 -6.71 7.09
C LEU A 29 2.75 -6.00 7.31
N PRO A 30 2.40 -4.99 6.49
CA PRO A 30 1.11 -4.32 6.58
C PRO A 30 -0.03 -5.29 6.26
N GLY A 31 -1.20 -5.13 6.85
CA GLY A 31 -2.38 -5.95 6.56
C GLY A 31 -2.98 -5.69 5.18
N ALA A 32 -2.84 -4.46 4.68
CA ALA A 32 -3.25 -4.07 3.34
C ALA A 32 -2.09 -4.20 2.34
N SER A 33 -2.40 -4.55 1.09
CA SER A 33 -1.42 -4.56 -0.02
C SER A 33 -1.38 -3.25 -0.81
N SER A 34 -2.22 -2.28 -0.43
CA SER A 34 -2.31 -0.95 -1.04
C SER A 34 -2.57 0.11 0.03
N LYS A 35 -2.30 1.36 -0.35
CA LYS A 35 -2.61 2.58 0.40
C LYS A 35 -3.04 3.66 -0.59
N ILE A 36 -3.70 4.70 -0.09
CA ILE A 36 -3.89 5.95 -0.82
C ILE A 36 -2.61 6.75 -0.64
N GLU A 37 -1.96 7.14 -1.74
CA GLU A 37 -0.71 7.90 -1.69
C GLU A 37 -1.01 9.39 -1.55
N GLY A 38 -0.26 10.07 -0.70
CA GLY A 38 -0.44 11.51 -0.44
C GLY A 38 -1.50 11.85 0.60
N SER A 39 -2.07 10.85 1.28
CA SER A 39 -3.13 11.03 2.29
C SER A 39 -2.63 11.00 3.75
N VAL A 40 -1.36 10.66 3.99
CA VAL A 40 -0.79 10.53 5.34
C VAL A 40 -0.14 11.85 5.72
N GLU A 41 -0.79 12.63 6.59
CA GLU A 41 -0.30 13.94 7.06
C GLU A 41 0.72 13.85 8.20
N ALA A 42 0.67 12.77 8.97
CA ALA A 42 1.55 12.51 10.11
C ALA A 42 1.74 11.00 10.28
N ARG A 43 2.70 10.59 11.10
CA ARG A 43 2.97 9.16 11.36
C ARG A 43 1.72 8.48 11.94
N ILE A 44 1.23 7.44 11.26
CA ILE A 44 0.05 6.66 11.69
C ILE A 44 0.37 5.18 11.87
N PRO A 45 -0.21 4.50 12.88
CA PRO A 45 -0.15 3.05 12.99
C PRO A 45 -0.99 2.41 11.87
N VAL A 46 -0.55 1.25 11.37
CA VAL A 46 -1.33 0.44 10.44
C VAL A 46 -1.43 -0.99 10.92
N ALA A 47 -2.52 -1.66 10.53
CA ALA A 47 -2.71 -3.08 10.79
C ALA A 47 -1.49 -3.85 10.26
N SER A 48 -0.92 -4.69 11.11
CA SER A 48 0.26 -5.52 10.88
C SER A 48 0.23 -6.69 11.84
N GLU A 49 1.04 -7.72 11.62
CA GLU A 49 1.01 -8.95 12.42
C GLU A 49 1.27 -8.71 13.93
N SER A 50 2.20 -7.82 14.30
CA SER A 50 2.37 -7.43 15.72
C SER A 50 1.83 -6.05 16.08
N GLY A 51 1.21 -5.34 15.12
CA GLY A 51 0.69 -3.99 15.32
C GLY A 51 1.76 -2.89 15.44
N LYS A 52 3.02 -3.21 15.10
CA LYS A 52 4.17 -2.30 15.28
C LYS A 52 4.59 -1.59 13.99
N LEU A 53 3.80 -1.68 12.93
CA LEU A 53 4.08 -1.00 11.67
C LEU A 53 3.44 0.39 11.62
N PHE A 54 4.21 1.37 11.13
CA PHE A 54 3.76 2.75 10.97
C PHE A 54 4.03 3.23 9.54
N LEU A 55 3.09 4.00 9.00
CA LEU A 55 3.33 4.80 7.80
C LEU A 55 3.79 6.20 8.22
N ASN A 56 4.78 6.72 7.52
CA ASN A 56 5.23 8.11 7.67
C ASN A 56 4.43 9.04 6.75
N ARG A 57 4.57 10.34 6.99
CA ARG A 57 3.97 11.38 6.15
C ARG A 57 4.38 11.21 4.68
N ASP A 58 3.41 11.25 3.77
CA ASP A 58 3.62 10.96 2.34
C ASP A 58 3.01 12.00 1.39
N LEU A 59 2.63 13.18 1.89
CA LEU A 59 2.04 14.26 1.10
C LEU A 59 2.82 14.58 -0.18
N PHE A 60 2.12 14.62 -1.31
CA PHE A 60 2.64 15.24 -2.53
C PHE A 60 2.74 16.76 -2.38
N PHE A 61 3.59 17.40 -3.18
CA PHE A 61 3.85 18.85 -3.12
C PHE A 61 2.61 19.68 -3.44
N ASP A 62 1.69 19.16 -4.26
CA ASP A 62 0.45 19.81 -4.69
C ASP A 62 -0.77 19.43 -3.83
N ARG A 63 -0.56 18.65 -2.76
CA ARG A 63 -1.59 18.15 -1.84
C ARG A 63 -2.68 17.28 -2.49
N ARG A 64 -2.48 16.81 -3.72
CA ARG A 64 -3.38 15.84 -4.32
C ARG A 64 -3.12 14.45 -3.73
N VAL A 65 -4.11 13.58 -3.85
CA VAL A 65 -3.99 12.16 -3.49
C VAL A 65 -4.03 11.32 -4.74
N PHE A 66 -3.35 10.18 -4.71
CA PHE A 66 -3.48 9.14 -5.71
C PHE A 66 -4.21 7.95 -5.10
N ASP A 67 -5.44 7.74 -5.56
CA ASP A 67 -6.28 6.59 -5.23
C ASP A 67 -6.50 5.75 -6.50
N PRO A 68 -5.88 4.55 -6.59
CA PRO A 68 -6.05 3.62 -7.71
C PRO A 68 -7.47 3.12 -7.95
N ASP A 69 -8.38 3.26 -6.98
CA ASP A 69 -9.77 2.79 -7.06
C ASP A 69 -10.80 3.92 -7.23
N ALA A 70 -10.38 5.20 -7.10
CA ALA A 70 -11.27 6.34 -7.32
C ALA A 70 -11.90 6.34 -8.73
N PRO A 71 -13.16 6.78 -8.91
CA PRO A 71 -13.76 6.87 -10.24
C PRO A 71 -12.96 7.81 -11.16
N PRO A 72 -12.98 7.60 -12.50
CA PRO A 72 -12.43 8.57 -13.42
C PRO A 72 -13.19 9.90 -13.28
N GLY A 73 -12.44 11.01 -13.29
CA GLY A 73 -12.98 12.37 -13.30
C GLY A 73 -13.45 12.80 -14.68
#